data_AF-A0A3D3H5D5-F1
#
_entry.id   AF-A0A3D3H5D5-F1
#
_cell.length_a   1.000
_cell.length_b   1.000
_cell.length_c   1.000
_cell.angle_alpha   90.00
_cell.angle_beta   90.00
_cell.angle_gamma   90.00
#
_symmetry.space_group_name_H-M   'P 1'
#
loop_
_entity.id
_entity.type
_entity.pdbx_description
1 polymer ?
#
loop_
_entity_poly.entity_id
_entity_poly.type
_entity_poly.pdbx_seq_one_letter_code
_entity_poly.pdbx_strand_id
1 'polypeptide(L)'
;AAKYRRIIDARGDRGLAPGEIDGDIVRLVAEGELEESKAAGTGSENVFTMVRRIGQAKATVAADYAAQLQRSVGKVVFFAKHIDVMDAAERHFAQAGLRTVSIRGEQTTAARQQAIDAFNEDAGVAIAVCSLTAAGVGLNLQAASNVVLAELSWTAAEQTQAIDRVHRIGQDEPVTAWRIIAAHTIDTKIAELIDTKQGLALRALDGEAVDPASSDSVQLAALMHLLRQALGEVD
;
A
#
# COMPACT_ATOMS: atom_id res chain seq x y z
N ALA A 1 20.33 4.32 11.66
CA ALA A 1 21.80 4.49 11.61
C ALA A 1 22.47 4.55 13.00
N ALA A 2 22.05 5.43 13.92
CA ALA A 2 22.73 5.60 15.22
C ALA A 2 22.73 4.34 16.11
N LYS A 3 21.62 3.57 16.15
CA LYS A 3 21.56 2.28 16.87
C LYS A 3 22.56 1.26 16.30
N TYR A 4 22.63 1.12 14.97
CA TYR A 4 23.59 0.26 14.28
C TYR A 4 25.04 0.60 14.66
N ARG A 5 25.44 1.87 14.54
CA ARG A 5 26.83 2.30 14.85
C ARG A 5 27.22 1.99 16.29
N ARG A 6 26.32 2.24 17.26
CA ARG A 6 26.53 1.89 18.67
C ARG A 6 26.79 0.40 18.90
N ILE A 7 26.10 -0.48 18.16
CA ILE A 7 26.27 -1.93 18.28
C ILE A 7 27.63 -2.36 17.70
N ILE A 8 28.02 -1.83 16.55
CA ILE A 8 29.33 -2.08 15.93
C ILE A 8 30.46 -1.62 16.87
N ASP A 9 30.37 -0.40 17.38
CA ASP A 9 31.38 0.17 18.29
C ASP A 9 31.55 -0.69 19.56
N ALA A 10 30.43 -1.21 20.11
CA ALA A 10 30.45 -2.05 21.30
C ALA A 10 30.98 -3.47 21.06
N ARG A 11 30.76 -4.04 19.86
CA ARG A 11 31.22 -5.40 19.50
C ARG A 11 32.73 -5.44 19.27
N GLY A 12 33.32 -4.30 18.91
CA GLY A 12 34.68 -4.21 18.38
C GLY A 12 34.71 -4.80 16.97
N ASP A 13 35.39 -4.11 16.05
CA ASP A 13 35.33 -4.32 14.59
C ASP A 13 36.03 -5.63 14.14
N ARG A 14 35.58 -6.78 14.67
CA ARG A 14 36.21 -8.09 14.47
C ARG A 14 35.84 -8.68 13.11
N GLY A 15 36.38 -8.08 12.05
CA GLY A 15 36.47 -8.71 10.73
C GLY A 15 35.61 -8.11 9.62
N LEU A 16 34.95 -6.96 9.83
CA LEU A 16 34.31 -6.22 8.75
C LEU A 16 35.38 -5.43 7.96
N ALA A 17 35.30 -5.45 6.65
CA ALA A 17 36.11 -4.59 5.81
C ALA A 17 35.69 -3.11 5.97
N PRO A 18 36.59 -2.13 5.73
CA PRO A 18 36.23 -0.72 5.77
C PRO A 18 35.05 -0.41 4.84
N GLY A 19 33.93 0.07 5.41
CA GLY A 19 32.70 0.38 4.66
C GLY A 19 31.75 -0.81 4.47
N GLU A 20 32.09 -2.01 4.96
CA GLU A 20 31.19 -3.16 4.97
C GLU A 20 30.05 -2.97 5.98
N ILE A 21 28.83 -3.32 5.58
CA ILE A 21 27.65 -3.26 6.42
C ILE A 21 27.27 -4.68 6.86
N ASP A 22 27.28 -4.91 8.17
CA ASP A 22 26.87 -6.17 8.79
C ASP A 22 25.36 -6.37 8.65
N GLY A 23 24.97 -7.32 7.80
CA GLY A 23 23.57 -7.62 7.49
C GLY A 23 22.76 -8.13 8.68
N ASP A 24 23.39 -8.84 9.61
CA ASP A 24 22.72 -9.37 10.81
C ASP A 24 22.40 -8.25 11.78
N ILE A 25 23.30 -7.28 11.93
CA ILE A 25 23.05 -6.09 12.75
C ILE A 25 22.02 -5.17 12.10
N VAL A 26 22.02 -5.05 10.76
CA VAL A 26 20.96 -4.34 10.02
C VAL A 26 19.59 -4.96 10.32
N ARG A 27 19.48 -6.29 10.21
CA ARG A 27 18.25 -7.04 10.51
C ARG A 27 17.83 -6.81 11.96
N LEU A 28 18.74 -7.01 12.92
CA LEU A 28 18.47 -6.83 14.34
C LEU A 28 17.94 -5.43 14.67
N VAL A 29 18.57 -4.39 14.11
CA VAL A 29 18.12 -3.00 14.32
C VAL A 29 16.75 -2.79 13.68
N ALA A 30 16.53 -3.28 12.45
CA ALA A 30 15.25 -3.13 11.76
C ALA A 30 14.10 -3.87 12.46
N GLU A 31 14.34 -5.06 13.01
CA GLU A 31 13.37 -5.81 13.82
C GLU A 31 13.02 -5.03 15.09
N GLY A 32 14.02 -4.47 15.79
CA GLY A 32 13.81 -3.62 16.96
C GLY A 32 12.95 -2.39 16.65
N GLU A 33 13.25 -1.67 15.56
CA GLU A 33 12.45 -0.53 15.11
C GLU A 33 11.01 -0.92 14.74
N LEU A 34 10.83 -2.10 14.11
CA LEU A 34 9.50 -2.59 13.74
C LEU A 34 8.65 -2.89 14.99
N GLU A 35 9.21 -3.54 16.00
CA GLU A 35 8.49 -3.80 17.25
C GLU A 35 8.21 -2.51 18.04
N GLU A 36 9.19 -1.60 18.12
CA GLU A 36 8.99 -0.27 18.73
C GLU A 36 7.87 0.51 18.04
N SER A 37 7.78 0.44 16.71
CA SER A 37 6.74 1.13 15.95
C SER A 37 5.32 0.60 16.19
N LYS A 38 5.17 -0.69 16.53
CA LYS A 38 3.89 -1.30 16.91
C LYS A 38 3.43 -0.84 18.29
N ALA A 39 4.39 -0.58 19.19
CA ALA A 39 4.14 -0.14 20.56
C ALA A 39 4.01 1.39 20.70
N ALA A 40 4.50 2.15 19.72
CA ALA A 40 4.53 3.61 19.79
C ALA A 40 3.13 4.25 19.65
N GLY A 41 2.86 5.26 20.46
CA GLY A 41 1.65 6.09 20.35
C GLY A 41 1.65 7.01 19.12
N THR A 42 0.51 7.65 18.87
CA THR A 42 0.35 8.64 17.79
C THR A 42 1.29 9.82 17.97
N GLY A 43 2.39 9.86 17.22
CA GLY A 43 3.32 11.01 17.18
C GLY A 43 4.80 10.68 16.96
N SER A 44 5.23 9.43 17.05
CA SER A 44 6.61 9.04 16.71
C SER A 44 6.83 9.02 15.19
N GLU A 45 7.94 9.61 14.71
CA GLU A 45 8.34 9.48 13.31
C GLU A 45 8.92 8.09 13.06
N ASN A 46 8.28 7.33 12.19
CA ASN A 46 8.70 6.00 11.74
C ASN A 46 8.28 5.75 10.29
N VAL A 47 8.64 4.59 9.74
CA VAL A 47 8.31 4.22 8.34
C VAL A 47 6.81 4.28 8.04
N PHE A 48 5.94 3.95 9.00
CA PHE A 48 4.49 4.02 8.81
C PHE A 48 4.01 5.47 8.69
N THR A 49 4.54 6.37 9.52
CA THR A 49 4.22 7.80 9.40
C THR A 49 4.78 8.41 8.11
N MET A 50 5.94 7.94 7.63
CA MET A 50 6.48 8.35 6.33
C MET A 50 5.58 7.91 5.18
N VAL A 51 5.15 6.64 5.16
CA VAL A 51 4.23 6.12 4.14
C VAL A 51 2.90 6.87 4.16
N ARG A 52 2.35 7.18 5.35
CA ARG A 52 1.15 8.02 5.46
C ARG A 52 1.35 9.43 4.91
N ARG A 53 2.48 10.09 5.20
CA ARG A 53 2.81 11.42 4.65
C ARG A 53 2.91 11.40 3.13
N ILE A 54 3.50 10.35 2.56
CA ILE A 54 3.55 10.14 1.11
C ILE A 54 2.13 9.96 0.57
N GLY A 55 1.30 9.14 1.21
CA GLY A 55 -0.12 8.98 0.87
C GLY A 55 -0.88 10.31 0.83
N GLN A 56 -0.71 11.14 1.87
CA GLN A 56 -1.28 12.49 1.92
C GLN A 56 -0.80 13.38 0.77
N ALA A 57 0.51 13.36 0.48
CA ALA A 57 1.08 14.16 -0.61
C ALA A 57 0.58 13.72 -2.00
N LYS A 58 0.34 12.42 -2.20
CA LYS A 58 -0.19 11.87 -3.45
C LYS A 58 -1.70 12.00 -3.60
N ALA A 59 -2.45 12.20 -2.51
CA ALA A 59 -3.90 12.06 -2.48
C ALA A 59 -4.61 12.82 -3.61
N THR A 60 -4.28 14.09 -3.80
CA THR A 60 -4.90 14.93 -4.83
C THR A 60 -4.50 14.52 -6.24
N VAL A 61 -3.24 14.13 -6.47
CA VAL A 61 -2.77 13.68 -7.80
C VAL A 61 -3.38 12.33 -8.17
N ALA A 62 -3.49 11.42 -7.20
CA ALA A 62 -4.17 10.14 -7.38
C ALA A 62 -5.66 10.34 -7.68
N ALA A 63 -6.32 11.26 -6.96
CA ALA A 63 -7.71 11.60 -7.19
C ALA A 63 -7.92 12.25 -8.56
N ASP A 64 -7.05 13.20 -8.96
CA ASP A 64 -7.11 13.79 -10.28
C ASP A 64 -6.98 12.71 -11.36
N TYR A 65 -6.00 11.81 -11.24
CA TYR A 65 -5.85 10.68 -12.17
C TYR A 65 -7.13 9.83 -12.27
N ALA A 66 -7.76 9.48 -11.14
CA ALA A 66 -9.00 8.74 -11.12
C ALA A 66 -10.16 9.50 -11.78
N ALA A 67 -10.26 10.82 -11.56
CA ALA A 67 -11.24 11.69 -12.22
C ALA A 67 -11.00 11.79 -13.72
N GLN A 68 -9.74 11.79 -14.18
CA GLN A 68 -9.40 11.76 -15.60
C GLN A 68 -9.79 10.42 -16.22
N LEU A 69 -9.43 9.32 -15.57
CA LEU A 69 -9.75 7.96 -16.01
C LEU A 69 -11.26 7.74 -16.13
N GLN A 70 -12.03 8.19 -15.13
CA GLN A 70 -13.49 8.10 -15.07
C GLN A 70 -14.18 8.65 -16.33
N ARG A 71 -13.65 9.73 -16.92
CA ARG A 71 -14.21 10.32 -18.15
C ARG A 71 -14.09 9.42 -19.37
N SER A 72 -13.12 8.49 -19.37
CA SER A 72 -12.84 7.60 -20.49
C SER A 72 -13.41 6.20 -20.30
N VAL A 73 -13.49 5.71 -19.05
CA VAL A 73 -13.84 4.31 -18.76
C VAL A 73 -15.11 4.13 -17.93
N GLY A 74 -15.83 5.22 -17.62
CA GLY A 74 -17.03 5.16 -16.79
C GLY A 74 -16.70 5.10 -15.30
N LYS A 75 -17.35 4.20 -14.55
CA LYS A 75 -17.19 4.15 -13.09
C LYS A 75 -15.79 3.67 -12.70
N VAL A 76 -15.23 4.25 -11.64
CA VAL A 76 -13.90 3.90 -11.11
C VAL A 76 -14.00 3.58 -9.62
N VAL A 77 -13.25 2.58 -9.16
CA VAL A 77 -13.05 2.34 -7.72
C VAL A 77 -11.72 2.93 -7.30
N PHE A 78 -11.74 3.83 -6.32
CA PHE A 78 -10.56 4.47 -5.75
C PHE A 78 -10.29 3.87 -4.37
N PHE A 79 -9.17 3.16 -4.20
CA PHE A 79 -8.76 2.63 -2.92
C PHE A 79 -7.66 3.47 -2.28
N ALA A 80 -7.81 3.71 -0.98
CA ALA A 80 -6.78 4.28 -0.12
C ALA A 80 -6.75 3.55 1.23
N LYS A 81 -5.64 3.68 1.96
CA LYS A 81 -5.46 3.07 3.28
C LYS A 81 -5.90 4.03 4.39
N HIS A 82 -5.52 5.31 4.26
CA HIS A 82 -5.73 6.28 5.32
C HIS A 82 -6.97 7.14 5.06
N ILE A 83 -7.72 7.40 6.14
CA ILE A 83 -8.98 8.14 6.09
C ILE A 83 -8.78 9.58 5.58
N ASP A 84 -7.69 10.24 5.98
CA ASP A 84 -7.38 11.60 5.53
C ASP A 84 -7.05 11.68 4.02
N VAL A 85 -6.46 10.61 3.45
CA VAL A 85 -6.26 10.46 2.00
C VAL A 85 -7.59 10.28 1.29
N MET A 86 -8.49 9.46 1.83
CA MET A 86 -9.86 9.30 1.30
C MET A 86 -10.63 10.62 1.33
N ASP A 87 -10.56 11.37 2.44
CA ASP A 87 -11.23 12.67 2.60
C ASP A 87 -10.68 13.69 1.60
N ALA A 88 -9.37 13.70 1.36
CA ALA A 88 -8.75 14.56 0.34
C ALA A 88 -9.23 14.22 -1.07
N ALA A 89 -9.33 12.93 -1.39
CA ALA A 89 -9.86 12.47 -2.68
C ALA A 89 -11.33 12.85 -2.87
N GLU A 90 -12.18 12.61 -1.87
CA GLU A 90 -13.61 12.99 -1.92
C GLU A 90 -13.82 14.49 -2.12
N ARG A 91 -13.05 15.34 -1.41
CA ARG A 91 -13.08 16.80 -1.64
C ARG A 91 -12.68 17.15 -3.07
N HIS A 92 -11.67 16.50 -3.62
CA HIS A 92 -11.21 16.73 -4.99
C HIS A 92 -12.27 16.30 -6.01
N PHE A 93 -12.88 15.13 -5.85
CA PHE A 93 -13.98 14.67 -6.72
C PHE A 93 -15.19 15.60 -6.67
N ALA A 94 -15.57 16.08 -5.49
CA ALA A 94 -16.66 17.04 -5.35
C ALA A 94 -16.37 18.37 -6.08
N GLN A 95 -15.13 18.88 -5.99
CA GLN A 95 -14.69 20.07 -6.74
C GLN A 95 -14.72 19.85 -8.27
N ALA A 96 -14.49 18.62 -8.72
CA ALA A 96 -14.62 18.23 -10.12
C ALA A 96 -16.07 17.94 -10.56
N GLY A 97 -17.06 18.11 -9.67
CA GLY A 97 -18.47 17.84 -9.96
C GLY A 97 -18.81 16.34 -10.07
N LEU A 98 -17.94 15.46 -9.57
CA LEU A 98 -18.14 14.02 -9.59
C LEU A 98 -18.82 13.58 -8.30
N ARG A 99 -19.97 12.91 -8.43
CA ARG A 99 -20.62 12.29 -7.28
C ARG A 99 -19.93 10.99 -6.91
N THR A 100 -19.70 10.80 -5.63
CA THR A 100 -19.02 9.63 -5.08
C THR A 100 -19.86 8.92 -4.03
N VAL A 101 -19.51 7.67 -3.76
CA VAL A 101 -19.90 6.97 -2.53
C VAL A 101 -18.65 6.60 -1.74
N SER A 102 -18.80 6.42 -0.43
CA SER A 102 -17.70 6.05 0.45
C SER A 102 -17.95 4.70 1.10
N ILE A 103 -16.96 3.82 1.09
CA ILE A 103 -17.00 2.49 1.73
C ILE A 103 -15.82 2.38 2.71
N ARG A 104 -16.12 2.49 4.01
CA ARG A 104 -15.16 2.59 5.12
C ARG A 104 -15.45 1.54 6.19
N GLY A 105 -14.47 1.31 7.06
CA GLY A 105 -14.55 0.29 8.12
C GLY A 105 -15.65 0.55 9.16
N GLU A 106 -15.90 1.81 9.51
CA GLU A 106 -16.78 2.19 10.62
C GLU A 106 -18.28 2.24 10.26
N GLN A 107 -18.64 1.99 8.99
CA GLN A 107 -20.03 2.01 8.55
C GLN A 107 -20.81 0.79 9.05
N THR A 108 -22.08 1.00 9.37
CA THR A 108 -23.02 -0.10 9.61
C THR A 108 -23.21 -0.92 8.33
N THR A 109 -23.59 -2.20 8.48
CA THR A 109 -23.86 -3.08 7.33
C THR A 109 -24.89 -2.47 6.37
N ALA A 110 -25.94 -1.83 6.90
CA ALA A 110 -26.98 -1.20 6.09
C ALA A 110 -26.45 0.00 5.29
N ALA A 111 -25.70 0.91 5.92
CA ALA A 111 -25.13 2.07 5.24
C ALA A 111 -24.11 1.66 4.17
N ARG A 112 -23.32 0.63 4.46
CA ARG A 112 -22.38 0.04 3.50
C ARG A 112 -23.11 -0.55 2.30
N GLN A 113 -24.17 -1.32 2.52
CA GLN A 113 -24.95 -1.91 1.44
C GLN A 113 -25.58 -0.83 0.56
N GLN A 114 -26.14 0.23 1.15
CA GLN A 114 -26.66 1.37 0.40
C GLN A 114 -25.60 2.04 -0.47
N ALA A 115 -24.36 2.18 0.00
CA ALA A 115 -23.27 2.72 -0.79
C ALA A 115 -22.89 1.80 -1.96
N ILE A 116 -22.88 0.47 -1.73
CA ILE A 116 -22.63 -0.54 -2.77
C ILE A 116 -23.73 -0.49 -3.84
N ASP A 117 -24.99 -0.50 -3.42
CA ASP A 117 -26.15 -0.48 -4.32
C ASP A 117 -26.15 0.81 -5.15
N ALA A 118 -25.93 1.96 -4.50
CA ALA A 118 -25.80 3.24 -5.21
C ALA A 118 -24.63 3.22 -6.21
N PHE A 119 -23.47 2.66 -5.85
CA PHE A 119 -22.37 2.54 -6.81
C PHE A 119 -22.70 1.64 -7.98
N ASN A 120 -23.45 0.56 -7.79
CA ASN A 120 -23.75 -0.37 -8.88
C ASN A 120 -24.89 0.13 -9.77
N GLU A 121 -25.98 0.61 -9.18
CA GLU A 121 -27.25 0.83 -9.86
C GLU A 121 -27.44 2.28 -10.32
N ASP A 122 -26.87 3.26 -9.61
CA ASP A 122 -27.13 4.66 -9.90
C ASP A 122 -26.10 5.20 -10.91
N ALA A 123 -26.57 5.50 -12.12
CA ALA A 123 -25.75 5.99 -13.22
C ALA A 123 -25.05 7.34 -12.93
N GLY A 124 -25.56 8.13 -11.98
CA GLY A 124 -24.92 9.40 -11.62
C GLY A 124 -23.79 9.25 -10.59
N VAL A 125 -23.50 8.06 -10.05
CA VAL A 125 -22.35 7.84 -9.17
C VAL A 125 -21.14 7.51 -10.04
N ALA A 126 -20.09 8.34 -9.96
CA ALA A 126 -18.93 8.21 -10.81
C ALA A 126 -17.81 7.38 -10.16
N ILE A 127 -17.60 7.52 -8.84
CA ILE A 127 -16.46 6.92 -8.14
C ILE A 127 -16.88 6.34 -6.79
N ALA A 128 -16.43 5.12 -6.48
CA ALA A 128 -16.48 4.56 -5.14
C ALA A 128 -15.13 4.76 -4.44
N VAL A 129 -15.11 5.51 -3.33
CA VAL A 129 -13.92 5.72 -2.49
C VAL A 129 -13.92 4.67 -1.39
N CYS A 130 -12.99 3.73 -1.44
CA CYS A 130 -12.98 2.54 -0.60
C CYS A 130 -11.71 2.47 0.27
N SER A 131 -11.88 2.04 1.51
CA SER A 131 -10.72 1.66 2.33
C SER A 131 -10.13 0.34 1.82
N LEU A 132 -8.81 0.24 1.70
CA LEU A 132 -8.11 -1.01 1.42
C LEU A 132 -8.43 -2.09 2.47
N THR A 133 -8.61 -1.69 3.73
CA THR A 133 -8.96 -2.64 4.80
C THR A 133 -10.41 -3.11 4.73
N ALA A 134 -11.28 -2.38 4.04
CA ALA A 134 -12.66 -2.80 3.81
C ALA A 134 -12.79 -3.85 2.70
N ALA A 135 -11.73 -4.16 1.96
CA ALA A 135 -11.75 -5.20 0.91
C ALA A 135 -12.10 -6.60 1.45
N GLY A 136 -11.76 -6.89 2.71
CA GLY A 136 -12.02 -8.18 3.35
C GLY A 136 -13.49 -8.48 3.68
N VAL A 137 -14.41 -7.52 3.52
CA VAL A 137 -15.81 -7.65 3.97
C VAL A 137 -16.80 -8.10 2.89
N GLY A 138 -16.33 -8.55 1.73
CA GLY A 138 -17.22 -9.15 0.72
C GLY A 138 -17.92 -8.18 -0.24
N LEU A 139 -17.31 -7.03 -0.56
CA LEU A 139 -17.90 -6.03 -1.46
C LEU A 139 -18.15 -6.57 -2.88
N ASN A 140 -19.19 -6.06 -3.56
CA ASN A 140 -19.43 -6.27 -4.99
C ASN A 140 -19.43 -4.91 -5.70
N LEU A 141 -18.39 -4.63 -6.48
CA LEU A 141 -18.17 -3.35 -7.17
C LEU A 141 -17.99 -3.56 -8.69
N GLN A 142 -18.69 -4.55 -9.25
CA GLN A 142 -18.58 -4.96 -10.65
C GLN A 142 -19.05 -3.91 -11.66
N ALA A 143 -19.75 -2.86 -11.22
CA ALA A 143 -20.14 -1.76 -12.10
C ALA A 143 -18.97 -0.90 -12.62
N ALA A 144 -17.75 -1.15 -12.14
CA ALA A 144 -16.51 -0.62 -12.69
C ALA A 144 -15.65 -1.75 -13.25
N SER A 145 -14.79 -1.44 -14.21
CA SER A 145 -13.70 -2.31 -14.69
C SER A 145 -12.31 -1.74 -14.35
N ASN A 146 -12.26 -0.55 -13.74
CA ASN A 146 -11.03 0.18 -13.48
C ASN A 146 -10.88 0.53 -12.01
N VAL A 147 -9.69 0.24 -11.47
CA VAL A 147 -9.35 0.44 -10.06
C VAL A 147 -8.12 1.32 -9.95
N VAL A 148 -8.18 2.35 -9.09
CA VAL A 148 -7.02 3.17 -8.73
C VAL A 148 -6.61 2.84 -7.29
N LEU A 149 -5.40 2.32 -7.12
CA LEU A 149 -4.76 2.09 -5.83
C LEU A 149 -3.90 3.32 -5.50
N ALA A 150 -4.48 4.28 -4.77
CA ALA A 150 -3.82 5.54 -4.42
C ALA A 150 -2.69 5.34 -3.40
N GLU A 151 -2.84 4.34 -2.55
CA GLU A 151 -1.84 3.90 -1.58
C GLU A 151 -1.60 2.39 -1.74
N LEU A 152 -0.40 1.95 -1.38
CA LEU A 152 -0.06 0.53 -1.35
C LEU A 152 -0.29 -0.03 0.06
N SER A 153 -0.82 -1.25 0.12
CA SER A 153 -0.73 -2.09 1.31
C SER A 153 0.69 -2.61 1.51
N TRP A 154 0.98 -3.14 2.70
CA TRP A 154 2.23 -3.85 2.98
C TRP A 154 2.24 -5.29 2.44
N THR A 155 1.11 -5.76 1.90
CA THR A 155 0.96 -7.13 1.40
C THR A 155 0.22 -7.14 0.08
N ALA A 156 0.70 -7.94 -0.86
CA ALA A 156 0.03 -8.21 -2.12
C ALA A 156 -1.42 -8.69 -1.94
N ALA A 157 -1.65 -9.56 -0.96
CA ALA A 157 -2.96 -10.14 -0.70
C ALA A 157 -4.05 -9.08 -0.45
N GLU A 158 -3.73 -8.00 0.27
CA GLU A 158 -4.68 -6.90 0.51
C GLU A 158 -5.04 -6.18 -0.81
N GLN A 159 -4.08 -6.01 -1.74
CA GLN A 159 -4.35 -5.42 -3.06
C GLN A 159 -5.15 -6.36 -3.95
N THR A 160 -4.77 -7.64 -4.01
CA THR A 160 -5.51 -8.66 -4.76
C THR A 160 -6.95 -8.75 -4.28
N GLN A 161 -7.18 -8.78 -2.96
CA GLN A 161 -8.53 -8.79 -2.40
C GLN A 161 -9.34 -7.54 -2.77
N ALA A 162 -8.70 -6.37 -2.82
CA ALA A 162 -9.34 -5.12 -3.24
C ALA A 162 -9.72 -5.17 -4.74
N ILE A 163 -8.81 -5.65 -5.60
CA ILE A 163 -9.05 -5.83 -7.03
C ILE A 163 -10.16 -6.87 -7.27
N ASP A 164 -10.20 -7.96 -6.50
CA ASP A 164 -11.24 -9.00 -6.57
C ASP A 164 -12.65 -8.49 -6.22
N ARG A 165 -12.79 -7.29 -5.64
CA ARG A 165 -14.12 -6.67 -5.46
C ARG A 165 -14.72 -6.23 -6.80
N VAL A 166 -13.87 -6.01 -7.79
CA VAL A 166 -14.18 -5.55 -9.15
C VAL A 166 -14.04 -6.70 -10.14
N HIS A 167 -12.94 -7.46 -10.03
CA HIS A 167 -12.65 -8.68 -10.79
C HIS A 167 -13.35 -9.88 -10.16
N ARG A 168 -14.65 -10.03 -10.41
CA ARG A 168 -15.49 -11.09 -9.84
C ARG A 168 -16.46 -11.64 -10.87
N ILE A 169 -16.97 -12.85 -10.64
CA ILE A 169 -17.95 -13.53 -11.52
C ILE A 169 -19.12 -12.59 -11.83
N GLY A 170 -19.36 -12.32 -13.12
CA GLY A 170 -20.31 -11.31 -13.60
C GLY A 170 -19.66 -10.06 -14.18
N GLN A 171 -18.34 -9.94 -14.10
CA GLN A 171 -17.57 -8.92 -14.81
C GLN A 171 -17.34 -9.35 -16.26
N ASP A 172 -17.79 -8.53 -17.22
CA ASP A 172 -17.69 -8.79 -18.65
C ASP A 172 -16.54 -8.00 -19.32
N GLU A 173 -15.95 -7.04 -18.61
CA GLU A 173 -14.84 -6.21 -19.10
C GLU A 173 -13.49 -6.61 -18.48
N PRO A 174 -12.36 -6.45 -19.21
CA PRO A 174 -11.03 -6.61 -18.63
C PRO A 174 -10.80 -5.64 -17.46
N VAL A 175 -10.45 -6.18 -16.29
CA VAL A 175 -10.18 -5.34 -15.11
C VAL A 175 -8.76 -4.81 -15.13
N THR A 176 -8.62 -3.49 -15.01
CA THR A 176 -7.30 -2.82 -14.93
C THR A 176 -7.11 -2.16 -13.57
N ALA A 177 -5.97 -2.47 -12.92
CA ALA A 177 -5.56 -1.87 -11.66
C ALA A 177 -4.39 -0.91 -11.85
N TRP A 178 -4.58 0.35 -11.45
CA TRP A 178 -3.64 1.44 -11.58
C TRP A 178 -3.01 1.76 -10.21
N ARG A 179 -1.73 1.45 -10.03
CA ARG A 179 -0.97 1.75 -8.79
C ARG A 179 -0.34 3.13 -8.87
N ILE A 180 -0.68 4.01 -7.91
CA ILE A 180 -0.06 5.34 -7.81
C ILE A 180 1.17 5.27 -6.91
N ILE A 181 2.35 5.38 -7.51
CA ILE A 181 3.66 5.24 -6.84
C ILE A 181 4.39 6.58 -6.88
N ALA A 182 4.80 7.11 -5.72
CA ALA A 182 5.67 8.28 -5.68
C ALA A 182 7.12 7.88 -6.00
N ALA A 183 7.61 8.30 -7.16
CA ALA A 183 9.00 8.12 -7.55
C ALA A 183 9.97 8.76 -6.55
N HIS A 184 11.16 8.19 -6.41
CA HIS A 184 12.20 8.64 -5.47
C HIS A 184 11.75 8.69 -4.00
N THR A 185 10.83 7.81 -3.62
CA THR A 185 10.41 7.61 -2.22
C THR A 185 10.40 6.13 -1.88
N ILE A 186 10.15 5.80 -0.60
CA ILE A 186 10.03 4.41 -0.16
C ILE A 186 8.89 3.64 -0.86
N ASP A 187 7.94 4.32 -1.50
CA ASP A 187 6.87 3.68 -2.29
C ASP A 187 7.42 2.77 -3.38
N THR A 188 8.48 3.19 -4.09
CA THR A 188 9.06 2.38 -5.18
C THR A 188 9.63 1.09 -4.62
N LYS A 189 10.31 1.15 -3.48
CA LYS A 189 10.86 -0.04 -2.84
C LYS A 189 9.77 -0.94 -2.28
N ILE A 190 8.74 -0.38 -1.66
CA ILE A 190 7.57 -1.14 -1.20
C ILE A 190 6.92 -1.87 -2.37
N ALA A 191 6.76 -1.18 -3.50
CA ALA A 191 6.19 -1.78 -4.70
C ALA A 191 7.03 -2.97 -5.21
N GLU A 192 8.33 -2.76 -5.35
CA GLU A 192 9.30 -3.79 -5.74
C GLU A 192 9.24 -5.01 -4.80
N LEU A 193 9.31 -4.78 -3.48
CA LEU A 193 9.30 -5.84 -2.47
C LEU A 193 8.01 -6.66 -2.50
N ILE A 194 6.87 -6.02 -2.75
CA ILE A 194 5.57 -6.71 -2.91
C ILE A 194 5.59 -7.60 -4.15
N ASP A 195 6.07 -7.07 -5.28
CA ASP A 195 6.08 -7.78 -6.56
C ASP A 195 7.08 -8.96 -6.51
N THR A 196 8.26 -8.76 -5.92
CA THR A 196 9.22 -9.85 -5.65
C THR A 196 8.60 -10.93 -4.79
N LYS A 197 7.90 -10.57 -3.71
CA LYS A 197 7.29 -11.55 -2.80
C LYS A 197 6.13 -12.30 -3.45
N GLN A 198 5.34 -11.66 -4.31
CA GLN A 198 4.34 -12.37 -5.13
C GLN A 198 4.98 -13.37 -6.08
N GLY A 199 6.04 -12.98 -6.78
CA GLY A 199 6.76 -13.88 -7.68
C GLY A 199 7.30 -15.11 -6.94
N LEU A 200 7.85 -14.92 -5.74
CA LEU A 200 8.33 -16.02 -4.90
C LEU A 200 7.18 -16.94 -4.44
N ALA A 201 6.04 -16.38 -4.06
CA ALA A 201 4.87 -17.15 -3.66
C ALA A 201 4.33 -18.02 -4.81
N LEU A 202 4.31 -17.47 -6.04
CA LEU A 202 3.90 -18.23 -7.24
C LEU A 202 4.86 -19.39 -7.52
N ARG A 203 6.18 -19.13 -7.49
CA ARG A 203 7.20 -20.16 -7.70
C ARG A 203 7.13 -21.28 -6.65
N ALA A 204 6.84 -20.93 -5.39
CA ALA A 204 6.62 -21.92 -4.33
C ALA A 204 5.40 -22.80 -4.61
N LEU A 205 4.30 -22.22 -5.11
CA LEU A 205 3.11 -22.98 -5.52
C LEU A 205 3.38 -23.92 -6.70
N ASP A 206 4.29 -23.53 -7.59
CA ASP A 206 4.76 -24.34 -8.71
C ASP A 206 5.80 -25.40 -8.30
N GLY A 207 6.15 -25.48 -7.01
CA GLY A 207 7.04 -26.51 -6.45
C GLY A 207 8.53 -26.22 -6.60
N GLU A 208 8.91 -24.98 -6.95
CA GLU A 208 10.32 -24.58 -7.03
C GLU A 208 10.93 -24.35 -5.64
N ALA A 209 12.24 -24.60 -5.53
CA ALA A 209 12.98 -24.26 -4.32
C ALA A 209 13.07 -22.74 -4.13
N VAL A 210 12.62 -22.26 -2.98
CA VAL A 210 12.67 -20.84 -2.59
C VAL A 210 13.67 -20.67 -1.45
N ASP A 211 14.52 -19.65 -1.55
CA ASP A 211 15.53 -19.33 -0.54
C ASP A 211 14.87 -18.92 0.80
N PRO A 212 15.23 -19.50 1.96
CA PRO A 212 14.65 -19.14 3.27
C PRO A 212 14.86 -17.66 3.69
N ALA A 213 15.84 -16.95 3.12
CA ALA A 213 15.95 -15.49 3.25
C ALA A 213 14.73 -14.74 2.68
N SER A 214 13.86 -15.43 1.92
CA SER A 214 12.61 -14.92 1.37
C SER A 214 11.46 -14.79 2.38
N SER A 215 11.68 -15.11 3.66
CA SER A 215 10.61 -15.11 4.68
C SER A 215 10.29 -13.71 5.23
N ASP A 216 11.20 -12.74 5.06
CA ASP A 216 11.06 -11.40 5.63
C ASP A 216 9.76 -10.70 5.20
N SER A 217 9.13 -9.99 6.15
CA SER A 217 7.98 -9.15 5.82
C SER A 217 8.41 -7.96 4.96
N VAL A 218 7.51 -7.45 4.12
CA VAL A 218 7.78 -6.24 3.32
C VAL A 218 8.16 -5.05 4.21
N GLN A 219 7.56 -4.96 5.39
CA GLN A 219 7.89 -3.93 6.40
C GLN A 219 9.34 -4.04 6.87
N LEU A 220 9.79 -5.24 7.24
CA LEU A 220 11.15 -5.49 7.69
C LEU A 220 12.15 -5.20 6.56
N ALA A 221 11.90 -5.70 5.36
CA ALA A 221 12.76 -5.47 4.20
C ALA A 221 12.86 -3.98 3.84
N ALA A 222 11.75 -3.23 3.92
CA ALA A 222 11.76 -1.77 3.70
C ALA A 222 12.59 -1.03 4.77
N LEU A 223 12.48 -1.42 6.05
CA LEU A 223 13.29 -0.84 7.14
C LEU A 223 14.78 -1.15 6.97
N MET A 224 15.12 -2.39 6.59
CA MET A 224 16.50 -2.78 6.30
C MET A 224 17.07 -1.95 5.15
N HIS A 225 16.30 -1.76 4.07
CA HIS A 225 16.70 -0.91 2.94
C HIS A 225 16.93 0.55 3.34
N LEU A 226 16.00 1.15 4.09
CA LEU A 226 16.17 2.52 4.60
C LEU A 226 17.39 2.66 5.52
N LEU A 227 17.65 1.66 6.36
CA LEU A 227 18.81 1.65 7.23
C LEU A 227 20.11 1.59 6.41
N ARG A 228 20.17 0.73 5.40
CA ARG A 228 21.30 0.60 4.47
C ARG A 228 21.59 1.90 3.73
N GLN A 229 20.57 2.54 3.16
CA GLN A 229 20.71 3.86 2.54
C GLN A 229 21.21 4.92 3.54
N ALA A 230 20.69 4.92 4.77
CA ALA A 230 21.16 5.83 5.83
C ALA A 230 22.58 5.55 6.33
N LEU A 231 23.12 4.35 6.06
CA LEU A 231 24.52 3.98 6.32
C LEU A 231 25.44 4.30 5.14
N GLY A 232 24.90 4.75 4.00
CA GLY A 232 25.67 5.15 2.82
C GLY A 232 25.77 4.07 1.74
N GLU A 233 25.00 2.98 1.85
CA GLU A 233 24.87 2.01 0.77
C GLU A 233 24.05 2.64 -0.37
N VAL A 234 24.61 2.63 -1.58
CA VAL A 234 23.94 3.10 -2.79
C VAL A 234 23.45 1.87 -3.55
N ASP A 235 22.17 1.87 -3.95
CA ASP A 235 21.54 0.81 -4.75
C ASP A 235 22.19 0.63 -6.14
#